data_AF-A0A2W6RR23-F1
#
_entry.id   AF-A0A2W6RR23-F1
#
_cell.length_a   1.000
_cell.length_b   1.000
_cell.length_c   1.000
_cell.angle_alpha   90.00
_cell.angle_beta   90.00
_cell.angle_gamma   90.00
#
_symmetry.space_group_name_H-M   'P 1'
#
loop_
_entity.id
_entity.type
_entity.pdbx_description
1 polymer ?
#
loop_
_entity_poly.entity_id
_entity_poly.type
_entity_poly.pdbx_seq_one_letter_code
_entity_poly.pdbx_strand_id
1 'polypeptide(L)'
;MPFKTLSASLSVAPQLTAGDVAEAARAGFRAIIDNRPDGEEPGQPTAAEIRDLAASHGMSFAHVPTLGGAVADEHVMQMAQTLARLDGPALAYCRTGMRSATLWALTQAEAQQTDVLIMTAAAAGYDLSTLRSRLDARRDAKTPMGPKHPCGRLGFEAAVAHQDDVP
;
A
#
# COMPACT_ATOMS: atom_id res chain seq x y z
N MET A 1 -5.88 21.77 -6.46
CA MET A 1 -5.94 20.74 -7.53
C MET A 1 -6.84 19.61 -7.06
N PRO A 2 -7.51 18.83 -7.93
CA PRO A 2 -8.30 17.70 -7.45
C PRO A 2 -7.39 16.62 -6.85
N PHE A 3 -7.80 16.07 -5.71
CA PHE A 3 -7.14 14.92 -5.08
C PHE A 3 -7.18 13.71 -6.01
N LYS A 4 -6.11 12.91 -6.02
CA LYS A 4 -5.97 11.78 -6.93
C LYS A 4 -6.44 10.51 -6.25
N THR A 5 -7.57 9.98 -6.69
CA THR A 5 -8.17 8.77 -6.09
C THR A 5 -7.42 7.52 -6.55
N LEU A 6 -6.94 6.70 -5.62
CA LEU A 6 -6.33 5.40 -5.92
C LEU A 6 -7.30 4.25 -5.62
N SER A 7 -8.16 4.40 -4.62
CA SER A 7 -9.18 3.43 -4.26
C SER A 7 -10.34 4.11 -3.54
N ALA A 8 -11.43 3.38 -3.29
CA ALA A 8 -12.57 3.91 -2.54
C ALA A 8 -12.21 4.42 -1.13
N SER A 9 -11.14 3.90 -0.53
CA SER A 9 -10.71 4.25 0.83
C SER A 9 -9.51 5.20 0.88
N LEU A 10 -8.85 5.49 -0.24
CA LEU A 10 -7.63 6.30 -0.24
C LEU A 10 -7.47 7.14 -1.50
N SER A 11 -7.27 8.43 -1.25
CA SER A 11 -6.79 9.40 -2.24
C SER A 11 -5.43 9.94 -1.83
N VAL A 12 -4.69 10.48 -2.80
CA VAL A 12 -3.37 11.08 -2.58
C VAL A 12 -3.28 12.50 -3.11
N ALA A 13 -2.37 13.28 -2.53
CA ALA A 13 -2.10 14.66 -2.89
C ALA A 13 -0.60 15.02 -2.74
N PRO A 14 -0.13 16.08 -3.42
CA PRO A 14 1.09 16.79 -3.02
C PRO A 14 0.89 17.51 -1.67
N GLN A 15 1.88 18.30 -1.25
CA GLN A 15 1.82 19.06 0.00
C GLN A 15 0.50 19.81 0.15
N LEU A 16 -0.19 19.59 1.26
CA LEU A 16 -1.47 20.25 1.55
C LEU A 16 -1.24 21.67 2.06
N THR A 17 -2.13 22.56 1.64
CA THR A 17 -2.35 23.87 2.23
C THR A 17 -3.59 23.86 3.13
N ALA A 18 -3.81 24.92 3.92
CA ALA A 18 -5.03 25.05 4.71
C ALA A 18 -6.31 25.01 3.86
N GLY A 19 -6.27 25.58 2.64
CA GLY A 19 -7.38 25.51 1.70
C GLY A 19 -7.66 24.09 1.21
N ASP A 20 -6.61 23.29 0.99
CA ASP A 20 -6.77 21.88 0.61
C ASP A 20 -7.37 21.05 1.75
N VAL A 21 -6.99 21.31 3.02
CA VAL A 21 -7.58 20.64 4.18
C VAL A 21 -9.08 20.94 4.28
N ALA A 22 -9.48 22.20 4.10
CA ALA A 22 -10.89 22.58 4.09
C ALA A 22 -11.67 21.91 2.95
N GLU A 23 -11.09 21.85 1.75
CA GLU A 23 -11.69 21.17 0.60
C GLU A 23 -11.78 19.66 0.81
N ALA A 24 -10.79 19.04 1.45
CA ALA A 24 -10.83 17.62 1.79
C ALA A 24 -12.01 17.30 2.72
N ALA A 25 -12.26 18.12 3.74
CA ALA A 25 -13.41 17.96 4.61
C ALA A 25 -14.74 18.08 3.84
N ARG A 26 -14.85 19.06 2.94
CA ARG A 26 -16.03 19.24 2.08
C ARG A 26 -16.25 18.08 1.11
N ALA A 27 -15.18 17.47 0.63
CA ALA A 27 -15.22 16.28 -0.23
C ALA A 27 -15.55 14.98 0.54
N GLY A 28 -15.69 15.03 1.86
CA GLY A 28 -16.10 13.90 2.69
C GLY A 28 -14.95 13.01 3.17
N PHE A 29 -13.70 13.46 3.06
CA PHE A 29 -12.57 12.77 3.71
C PHE A 29 -12.74 12.82 5.22
N ARG A 30 -12.44 11.71 5.88
CA ARG A 30 -12.55 11.57 7.35
C ARG A 30 -11.21 11.58 8.05
N ALA A 31 -10.13 11.38 7.31
CA ALA A 31 -8.78 11.35 7.84
C ALA A 31 -7.75 11.91 6.86
N ILE A 32 -6.69 12.49 7.42
CA ILE A 32 -5.49 12.90 6.68
C ILE A 32 -4.29 12.06 7.17
N ILE A 33 -3.48 11.58 6.24
CA ILE A 33 -2.23 10.85 6.53
C ILE A 33 -1.06 11.65 5.95
N ASP A 34 -0.13 12.06 6.80
CA ASP A 34 1.09 12.74 6.38
C ASP A 34 2.25 11.74 6.27
N ASN A 35 2.77 11.53 5.06
CA ASN A 35 3.94 10.69 4.80
C ASN A 35 5.24 11.49 4.61
N ARG A 36 5.22 12.79 4.90
CA ARG A 36 6.34 13.71 4.80
C ARG A 36 6.99 13.93 6.18
N PRO A 37 8.31 13.76 6.31
CA PRO A 37 9.05 14.24 7.48
C PRO A 37 8.96 15.77 7.57
N ASP A 38 8.89 16.30 8.79
CA ASP A 38 8.97 17.74 9.01
C ASP A 38 10.35 18.29 8.64
N GLY A 39 10.37 19.54 8.16
CA GLY A 39 11.60 20.24 7.82
C GLY A 39 12.33 19.72 6.57
N GLU A 40 11.63 19.03 5.66
CA GLU A 40 12.21 18.60 4.36
C GLU A 40 12.53 19.81 3.47
N GLU A 41 11.75 20.91 3.55
CA GLU A 41 11.99 22.14 2.79
C GLU A 41 11.68 23.41 3.61
N PRO A 42 12.35 24.56 3.34
CA PRO A 42 12.01 25.83 3.95
C PRO A 42 10.56 26.24 3.68
N GLY A 43 9.83 26.64 4.72
CA GLY A 43 8.43 27.03 4.61
C GLY A 43 7.46 25.85 4.47
N GLN A 44 7.92 24.61 4.62
CA GLN A 44 7.05 23.45 4.77
C GLN A 44 6.14 23.61 6.01
N PRO A 45 4.81 23.49 5.88
CA PRO A 45 3.92 23.35 7.02
C PRO A 45 4.29 22.10 7.83
N THR A 46 4.40 22.27 9.14
CA THR A 46 4.65 21.16 10.06
C THR A 46 3.46 20.21 10.11
N ALA A 47 3.72 18.95 10.45
CA ALA A 47 2.69 17.97 10.70
C ALA A 47 1.73 18.42 11.81
N ALA A 48 2.24 19.16 12.82
CA ALA A 48 1.42 19.74 13.87
C ALA A 48 0.41 20.78 13.33
N GLU A 49 0.84 21.68 12.45
CA GLU A 49 -0.05 22.67 11.83
C GLU A 49 -1.15 22.01 10.98
N ILE A 50 -0.80 21.02 10.17
CA ILE A 50 -1.79 20.29 9.35
C ILE A 50 -2.73 19.46 10.23
N ARG A 51 -2.23 18.84 11.31
CA ARG A 51 -3.05 18.13 12.29
C ARG A 51 -4.10 19.06 12.90
N ASP A 52 -3.69 20.24 13.35
CA ASP A 52 -4.59 21.17 14.04
C ASP A 52 -5.66 21.71 13.07
N LEU A 53 -5.28 21.96 11.80
CA LEU A 53 -6.23 22.26 10.72
C LEU A 53 -7.20 21.10 10.47
N ALA A 54 -6.72 19.87 10.36
CA ALA A 54 -7.58 18.69 10.15
C ALA A 54 -8.59 18.52 11.30
N ALA A 55 -8.13 18.68 12.54
CA ALA A 55 -8.96 18.61 13.73
C ALA A 55 -10.04 19.70 13.74
N SER A 56 -9.71 20.93 13.31
CA SER A 56 -10.69 22.03 13.20
C SER A 56 -11.85 21.73 12.23
N HIS A 57 -11.63 20.82 11.28
CA HIS A 57 -12.62 20.34 10.33
C HIS A 57 -13.23 18.98 10.71
N GLY A 58 -12.93 18.46 11.91
CA GLY A 58 -13.45 17.19 12.41
C GLY A 58 -12.84 15.94 11.76
N MET A 59 -11.70 16.09 11.08
CA MET A 59 -10.96 14.97 10.49
C MET A 59 -9.92 14.42 11.47
N SER A 60 -9.72 13.10 11.42
CA SER A 60 -8.59 12.46 12.11
C SER A 60 -7.28 12.76 11.37
N PHE A 61 -6.15 12.68 12.07
CA PHE A 61 -4.83 12.90 11.48
C PHE A 61 -3.84 11.84 11.95
N ALA A 62 -3.01 11.34 11.04
CA ALA A 62 -1.92 10.44 11.35
C ALA A 62 -0.63 10.90 10.66
N HIS A 63 0.47 11.00 11.42
CA HIS A 63 1.80 11.26 10.88
C HIS A 63 2.59 9.96 10.77
N VAL A 64 2.88 9.55 9.54
CA VAL A 64 3.60 8.32 9.20
C VAL A 64 4.74 8.67 8.22
N PRO A 65 5.75 9.43 8.67
CA PRO A 65 6.77 9.97 7.80
C PRO A 65 7.66 8.85 7.20
N THR A 66 7.92 8.91 5.90
CA THR A 66 8.93 8.04 5.27
C THR A 66 10.30 8.68 5.36
N LEU A 67 11.16 8.15 6.22
CA LEU A 67 12.53 8.61 6.42
C LEU A 67 13.51 7.89 5.47
N GLY A 68 14.69 8.48 5.22
CA GLY A 68 15.77 7.82 4.49
C GLY A 68 15.63 7.78 2.96
N GLY A 69 14.74 8.59 2.37
CA GLY A 69 14.61 8.78 0.92
C GLY A 69 13.90 7.65 0.16
N ALA A 70 13.92 6.41 0.67
CA ALA A 70 13.24 5.26 0.08
C ALA A 70 12.17 4.68 1.02
N VAL A 71 11.09 4.14 0.44
CA VAL A 71 10.01 3.48 1.20
C VAL A 71 10.46 2.09 1.68
N ALA A 72 10.94 1.99 2.92
CA ALA A 72 11.21 0.71 3.59
C ALA A 72 9.94 -0.05 3.99
N ASP A 73 10.06 -1.36 4.27
CA ASP A 73 8.92 -2.23 4.62
C ASP A 73 8.24 -1.84 5.95
N GLU A 74 8.99 -1.26 6.90
CA GLU A 74 8.42 -0.72 8.13
C GLU A 74 7.39 0.38 7.86
N HIS A 75 7.63 1.26 6.88
CA HIS A 75 6.70 2.31 6.51
C HIS A 75 5.43 1.72 5.88
N VAL A 76 5.58 0.63 5.11
CA VAL A 76 4.43 -0.10 4.53
C VAL A 76 3.57 -0.68 5.65
N MET A 77 4.20 -1.29 6.67
CA MET A 77 3.48 -1.82 7.83
C MET A 77 2.77 -0.73 8.62
N GLN A 78 3.43 0.39 8.89
CA GLN A 78 2.84 1.53 9.60
C GLN A 78 1.65 2.12 8.81
N MET A 79 1.78 2.27 7.49
CA MET A 79 0.69 2.70 6.62
C MET A 79 -0.50 1.73 6.68
N ALA A 80 -0.25 0.43 6.55
CA ALA A 80 -1.30 -0.59 6.61
C ALA A 80 -2.04 -0.57 7.96
N GLN A 81 -1.32 -0.48 9.07
CA GLN A 81 -1.91 -0.37 10.41
C GLN A 81 -2.72 0.91 10.59
N THR A 82 -2.24 2.02 10.01
CA THR A 82 -2.95 3.31 10.04
C THR A 82 -4.25 3.22 9.27
N LEU A 83 -4.22 2.72 8.03
CA LEU A 83 -5.41 2.54 7.19
C LEU A 83 -6.45 1.60 7.85
N ALA A 84 -6.01 0.57 8.56
CA ALA A 84 -6.90 -0.35 9.27
C ALA A 84 -7.62 0.27 10.48
N ARG A 85 -7.12 1.39 11.02
CA ARG A 85 -7.68 2.08 12.20
C ARG A 85 -8.52 3.30 11.84
N LEU A 86 -8.40 3.82 10.63
CA LEU A 86 -9.09 5.03 10.20
C LEU A 86 -10.47 4.69 9.66
N ASP A 87 -11.49 5.38 10.15
CA ASP A 87 -12.84 5.19 9.66
C ASP A 87 -13.11 6.06 8.42
N GLY A 88 -13.26 5.43 7.26
CA GLY A 88 -13.69 6.08 6.02
C GLY A 88 -12.55 6.51 5.09
N PRO A 89 -12.85 7.30 4.04
CA PRO A 89 -11.86 7.65 3.03
C PRO A 89 -10.80 8.57 3.64
N ALA A 90 -9.54 8.18 3.47
CA ALA A 90 -8.39 8.95 3.90
C ALA A 90 -7.76 9.72 2.72
N LEU A 91 -7.19 10.88 3.02
CA LEU A 91 -6.34 11.64 2.11
C LEU A 91 -4.89 11.56 2.60
N ALA A 92 -4.04 10.85 1.86
CA ALA A 92 -2.62 10.78 2.16
C ALA A 92 -1.82 11.80 1.35
N TYR A 93 -0.84 12.47 1.95
CA TYR A 93 0.03 13.38 1.23
C TYR A 93 1.50 13.19 1.58
N CYS A 94 2.36 13.67 0.69
CA CYS A 94 3.74 13.98 1.02
C CYS A 94 4.16 15.23 0.26
N ARG A 95 5.43 15.38 -0.14
CA ARG A 95 5.85 16.50 -0.99
C ARG A 95 5.16 16.51 -2.36
N THR A 96 5.19 15.39 -3.09
CA THR A 96 4.64 15.26 -4.45
C THR A 96 3.49 14.25 -4.56
N GLY A 97 3.18 13.52 -3.49
CA GLY A 97 2.25 12.38 -3.47
C GLY A 97 2.88 11.02 -3.82
N MET A 98 4.12 10.99 -4.33
CA MET A 98 4.78 9.75 -4.79
C MET A 98 4.98 8.72 -3.67
N ARG A 99 5.39 9.15 -2.46
CA ARG A 99 5.55 8.24 -1.31
C ARG A 99 4.23 7.61 -0.92
N SER A 100 3.15 8.41 -0.89
CA SER A 100 1.82 7.94 -0.53
C SER A 100 1.26 6.96 -1.56
N ALA A 101 1.44 7.22 -2.85
CA ALA A 101 1.06 6.28 -3.91
C ALA A 101 1.87 4.97 -3.86
N THR A 102 3.18 5.08 -3.60
CA THR A 102 4.07 3.93 -3.42
C THR A 102 3.66 3.07 -2.22
N LEU A 103 3.41 3.70 -1.07
CA LEU A 103 2.96 3.03 0.14
C LEU A 103 1.63 2.32 -0.10
N TRP A 104 0.65 2.99 -0.71
CA TRP A 104 -0.62 2.37 -1.10
C TRP A 104 -0.41 1.12 -1.96
N ALA A 105 0.37 1.20 -3.04
CA ALA A 105 0.57 0.04 -3.91
C ALA A 105 1.20 -1.13 -3.14
N LEU A 106 2.17 -0.85 -2.26
CA LEU A 106 2.83 -1.88 -1.45
C LEU A 106 1.90 -2.49 -0.38
N THR A 107 0.98 -1.72 0.21
CA THR A 107 -0.03 -2.27 1.14
C THR A 107 -1.05 -3.14 0.42
N GLN A 108 -1.37 -2.84 -0.84
CA GLN A 108 -2.35 -3.58 -1.63
C GLN A 108 -1.77 -4.79 -2.39
N ALA A 109 -0.44 -4.90 -2.51
CA ALA A 109 0.25 -5.92 -3.30
C ALA A 109 -0.11 -7.37 -2.92
N GLU A 110 -0.49 -7.62 -1.66
CA GLU A 110 -0.90 -8.94 -1.18
C GLU A 110 -2.34 -9.32 -1.55
N ALA A 111 -3.13 -8.37 -2.06
CA ALA A 111 -4.55 -8.55 -2.37
C ALA A 111 -4.90 -8.26 -3.83
N GLN A 112 -4.02 -7.59 -4.58
CA GLN A 112 -4.31 -7.14 -5.95
C GLN A 112 -3.17 -7.53 -6.91
N GLN A 113 -3.51 -7.65 -8.19
CA GLN A 113 -2.51 -7.92 -9.23
C GLN A 113 -1.60 -6.71 -9.43
N THR A 114 -0.31 -6.96 -9.65
CA THR A 114 0.71 -5.91 -9.84
C THR A 114 0.36 -4.97 -10.98
N ASP A 115 -0.16 -5.49 -12.09
CA ASP A 115 -0.56 -4.68 -13.23
C ASP A 115 -1.69 -3.71 -12.89
N VAL A 116 -2.68 -4.16 -12.12
CA VAL A 116 -3.79 -3.31 -11.66
C VAL A 116 -3.25 -2.16 -10.81
N LEU A 117 -2.35 -2.45 -9.86
CA LEU A 117 -1.77 -1.43 -8.99
C LEU A 117 -0.97 -0.37 -9.76
N ILE A 118 -0.13 -0.81 -10.70
CA ILE A 118 0.67 0.09 -11.54
C ILE A 118 -0.25 0.94 -12.43
N MET A 119 -1.25 0.33 -13.08
CA MET A 119 -2.19 1.06 -13.94
C MET A 119 -3.04 2.06 -13.16
N THR A 120 -3.52 1.70 -11.97
CA THR A 120 -4.29 2.60 -11.10
C THR A 120 -3.45 3.79 -10.65
N ALA A 121 -2.20 3.56 -10.23
CA ALA A 121 -1.31 4.65 -9.87
C ALA A 121 -0.97 5.55 -11.08
N ALA A 122 -0.73 4.95 -12.26
CA ALA A 122 -0.45 5.69 -13.49
C ALA A 122 -1.64 6.56 -13.91
N ALA A 123 -2.88 6.07 -13.81
CA ALA A 123 -4.09 6.85 -14.07
C ALA A 123 -4.25 8.03 -13.10
N ALA A 124 -3.71 7.92 -11.88
CA ALA A 124 -3.63 9.00 -10.91
C ALA A 124 -2.44 9.97 -11.14
N GLY A 125 -1.55 9.66 -12.08
CA GLY A 125 -0.37 10.47 -12.42
C GLY A 125 0.93 10.04 -11.74
N TYR A 126 0.99 8.82 -11.19
CA TYR A 126 2.15 8.27 -10.49
C TYR A 126 2.70 7.04 -11.22
N ASP A 127 3.92 7.14 -11.77
CA ASP A 127 4.59 5.99 -12.38
C ASP A 127 5.25 5.11 -11.31
N LEU A 128 4.71 3.91 -11.13
CA LEU A 128 5.22 2.90 -10.20
C LEU A 128 5.82 1.69 -10.95
N SER A 129 6.08 1.79 -12.26
CA SER A 129 6.57 0.68 -13.08
C SER A 129 7.88 0.07 -12.56
N THR A 130 8.75 0.90 -11.98
CA THR A 130 10.04 0.48 -11.38
C THR A 130 9.87 -0.41 -10.15
N LEU A 131 8.68 -0.41 -9.52
CA LEU A 131 8.38 -1.20 -8.34
C LEU A 131 7.84 -2.60 -8.64
N ARG A 132 7.64 -2.96 -9.93
CA ARG A 132 7.01 -4.24 -10.34
C ARG A 132 7.58 -5.45 -9.59
N SER A 133 8.90 -5.62 -9.61
CA SER A 133 9.55 -6.76 -8.95
C SER A 133 9.24 -6.83 -7.44
N ARG A 134 9.20 -5.67 -6.77
CA ARG A 134 8.86 -5.60 -5.33
C ARG A 134 7.38 -5.89 -5.08
N LEU A 135 6.49 -5.41 -5.93
CA LEU A 135 5.05 -5.71 -5.83
C LEU A 135 4.78 -7.20 -6.04
N ASP A 136 5.41 -7.81 -7.04
CA ASP A 136 5.32 -9.25 -7.31
C ASP A 136 5.83 -10.06 -6.11
N ALA A 137 7.00 -9.71 -5.55
CA ALA A 137 7.56 -10.40 -4.39
C ALA A 137 6.61 -10.37 -3.18
N ARG A 138 5.94 -9.24 -2.91
CA ARG A 138 4.97 -9.13 -1.81
C ARG A 138 3.73 -9.97 -2.04
N ARG A 139 3.21 -10.02 -3.27
CA ARG A 139 2.08 -10.88 -3.63
C ARG A 139 2.42 -12.35 -3.40
N ASP A 140 3.59 -12.76 -3.89
CA ASP A 140 4.01 -14.15 -3.86
C ASP A 140 4.32 -14.63 -2.44
N ALA A 141 4.77 -13.74 -1.54
CA ALA A 141 5.02 -14.04 -0.13
C ALA A 141 3.77 -14.49 0.66
N LYS A 142 2.56 -14.16 0.21
CA LYS A 142 1.29 -14.60 0.83
C LYS A 142 0.78 -15.92 0.23
N THR A 143 1.23 -16.30 -0.97
CA THR A 143 0.89 -17.62 -1.51
C THR A 143 1.60 -18.65 -0.64
N PRO A 144 0.89 -19.55 0.08
CA PRO A 144 1.59 -20.63 0.76
C PRO A 144 2.33 -21.40 -0.33
N MET A 145 3.66 -21.38 -0.26
CA MET A 145 4.49 -22.26 -1.03
C MET A 145 4.11 -23.69 -0.63
N GLY A 146 3.10 -24.25 -1.31
CA GLY A 146 2.82 -25.68 -1.25
C GLY A 146 4.13 -26.41 -1.52
N PRO A 147 4.39 -27.55 -0.86
CA PRO A 147 5.71 -28.15 -0.84
C PRO A 147 6.20 -28.32 -2.27
N LYS A 148 7.24 -27.56 -2.61
CA LYS A 148 8.05 -27.79 -3.81
C LYS A 148 8.67 -29.15 -3.60
N HIS A 149 8.00 -30.18 -4.11
CA HIS A 149 8.48 -31.55 -4.07
C HIS A 149 9.89 -31.56 -4.66
N PRO A 150 10.92 -31.93 -3.89
CA PRO A 150 12.21 -32.19 -4.50
C PRO A 150 12.10 -33.53 -5.24
N CYS A 151 12.54 -33.50 -6.49
CA CYS A 151 13.45 -34.49 -7.07
C CYS A 151 13.09 -35.98 -6.96
N GLY A 152 12.79 -36.59 -8.12
CA GLY A 152 13.52 -37.74 -8.63
C GLY A 152 13.67 -39.01 -7.77
N ARG A 153 12.98 -40.06 -8.26
CA ARG A 153 13.44 -41.47 -8.39
C ARG A 153 13.78 -42.24 -7.11
N LEU A 154 13.06 -43.35 -6.90
CA LEU A 154 13.39 -44.65 -6.29
C LEU A 154 12.02 -45.32 -6.03
N GLY A 155 11.52 -46.25 -6.84
CA GLY A 155 12.03 -47.60 -7.01
C GLY A 155 11.26 -48.54 -6.07
N PHE A 156 10.18 -49.15 -6.54
CA PHE A 156 9.64 -50.40 -5.97
C PHE A 156 8.89 -51.17 -7.05
N GLU A 157 9.51 -52.26 -7.51
CA GLU A 157 8.86 -53.30 -8.30
C GLU A 157 7.70 -53.91 -7.51
N ALA A 158 6.53 -53.97 -8.12
CA ALA A 158 5.41 -54.77 -7.65
C ALA A 158 5.27 -55.98 -8.58
N ALA A 159 5.79 -57.12 -8.13
CA ALA A 159 5.55 -58.41 -8.76
C ALA A 159 5.35 -59.47 -7.68
N VAL A 160 4.09 -59.73 -7.32
CA VAL A 160 3.65 -61.05 -6.84
C VAL A 160 2.33 -61.34 -7.55
N ALA A 161 2.41 -62.28 -8.49
CA ALA A 161 1.27 -62.93 -9.11
C ALA A 161 0.53 -63.75 -8.06
N HIS A 162 -0.79 -63.58 -7.97
CA HIS A 162 -1.67 -64.53 -7.31
C HIS A 162 -2.37 -65.37 -8.36
N GLN A 163 -2.30 -66.68 -8.13
CA GLN A 163 -2.66 -67.77 -9.03
C GLN A 163 -4.18 -67.89 -9.21
N ASP A 164 -4.56 -68.20 -10.44
CA ASP A 164 -5.81 -68.86 -10.78
C ASP A 164 -5.84 -70.29 -10.20
N ASP A 165 -6.93 -70.68 -9.55
CA ASP A 165 -7.59 -71.98 -9.79
C ASP A 165 -8.97 -72.03 -9.08
N VAL A 166 -10.02 -72.32 -9.86
CA VAL A 166 -11.43 -72.51 -9.48
C VAL A 166 -11.82 -73.85 -10.12
N PRO A 167 -12.60 -74.72 -9.42
CA PRO A 167 -12.40 -76.17 -9.37
C PRO A 167 -12.69 -76.97 -10.65
#